data_AF-A0A1R1PHD1-F1
#
_entry.id   AF-A0A1R1PHD1-F1
#
_cell.length_a   1.000
_cell.length_b   1.000
_cell.length_c   1.000
_cell.angle_alpha   90.00
_cell.angle_beta   90.00
_cell.angle_gamma   90.00
#
_symmetry.space_group_name_H-M   'P 1'
#
loop_
_entity.id
_entity.type
_entity.pdbx_description
1 polymer ?
#
loop_
_entity_poly.entity_id
_entity_poly.type
_entity_poly.pdbx_seq_one_letter_code
_entity_poly.pdbx_strand_id
1 'polypeptide(L)'
;MGDSKDLPHLLFYGPEGVGKKTRITALLRQIYGSSTEKLKLDQRTFETPSRTVEIAIVSSNYHVELNPSDAGIYDRIVVQDLIKEIAQTQQVTVNSPKKFKGNIIPPLQSRCLLIRVPAPSHPEISELLLNIAQKEKIKLQPELALRIAEQSMRNVRKAVLMLESLYIQKYPFNDPENIEIPLTDWEAVIFSLGQSMLKAQSPQTIMQCRTVLYELLSHCIPPNLILRTLAFHLIERIDESLKAEVIAMASLYVSLYPIFGIVANHNFSY
;
A
#
# COMPACT_ATOMS: atom_id res chain seq x y z
N MET A 1 -19.99 22.70 -26.79
CA MET A 1 -20.08 21.25 -26.53
C MET A 1 -18.99 20.60 -27.35
N GLY A 2 -17.81 20.40 -26.76
CA GLY A 2 -16.73 19.67 -27.42
C GLY A 2 -16.92 18.20 -27.10
N ASP A 3 -17.00 17.39 -28.15
CA ASP A 3 -17.08 15.93 -28.08
C ASP A 3 -16.05 15.36 -27.10
N SER A 4 -16.41 14.23 -26.48
CA SER A 4 -15.58 13.40 -25.62
C SER A 4 -14.18 13.20 -26.22
N LYS A 5 -13.25 14.11 -25.92
CA LYS A 5 -11.85 14.01 -26.32
C LYS A 5 -11.28 12.76 -25.66
N ASP A 6 -10.96 11.78 -26.49
CA ASP A 6 -10.44 10.46 -26.14
C ASP A 6 -9.38 10.55 -25.03
N LEU A 7 -9.79 10.22 -23.80
CA LEU A 7 -8.87 10.08 -22.69
C LEU A 7 -8.06 8.80 -22.93
N PRO A 8 -6.73 8.86 -23.11
CA PRO A 8 -5.93 7.65 -23.22
C PRO A 8 -6.05 6.84 -21.93
N HIS A 9 -5.80 5.53 -22.01
CA HIS A 9 -5.70 4.71 -20.80
C HIS A 9 -4.65 5.30 -19.87
N LEU A 10 -5.00 5.51 -18.60
CA LEU A 10 -4.10 6.09 -17.62
C LEU A 10 -3.61 5.01 -16.67
N LEU A 11 -2.31 4.97 -16.41
CA LEU A 11 -1.71 4.09 -15.41
C LEU A 11 -1.00 4.91 -14.34
N PHE A 12 -1.62 5.01 -13.16
CA PHE A 12 -1.04 5.68 -12.01
C PHE A 12 -0.10 4.75 -11.25
N TYR A 13 1.14 5.17 -11.02
CA TYR A 13 2.13 4.39 -10.28
C TYR A 13 2.87 5.24 -9.25
N GLY A 14 3.33 4.62 -8.17
CA GLY A 14 4.02 5.32 -7.08
C GLY A 14 3.95 4.55 -5.76
N PRO A 15 4.60 5.05 -4.70
CA PRO A 15 4.63 4.43 -3.38
C PRO A 15 3.23 4.24 -2.77
N GLU A 16 3.11 3.40 -1.74
CA GLU A 16 1.84 3.18 -1.07
C GLU A 16 1.38 4.42 -0.30
N GLY A 17 0.07 4.68 -0.26
CA GLY A 17 -0.50 5.71 0.60
C GLY A 17 -0.25 7.16 0.17
N VAL A 18 0.32 7.40 -1.02
CA VAL A 18 0.60 8.75 -1.56
C VAL A 18 -0.59 9.43 -2.25
N GLY A 19 -1.80 8.84 -2.19
CA GLY A 19 -3.01 9.43 -2.78
C GLY A 19 -3.29 9.07 -4.25
N LYS A 20 -2.78 7.94 -4.76
CA LYS A 20 -3.07 7.45 -6.13
C LYS A 20 -4.58 7.31 -6.38
N LYS A 21 -5.29 6.58 -5.51
CA LYS A 21 -6.75 6.39 -5.60
C LYS A 21 -7.48 7.73 -5.50
N THR A 22 -7.09 8.59 -4.57
CA THR A 22 -7.66 9.94 -4.40
C THR A 22 -7.58 10.76 -5.70
N ARG A 23 -6.44 10.73 -6.40
CA ARG A 23 -6.28 11.43 -7.69
C ARG A 23 -7.15 10.83 -8.80
N ILE A 24 -7.25 9.51 -8.87
CA ILE A 24 -8.14 8.81 -9.83
C ILE A 24 -9.59 9.22 -9.58
N THR A 25 -10.05 9.16 -8.33
CA THR A 25 -11.42 9.55 -7.96
C THR A 25 -11.69 11.03 -8.25
N ALA A 26 -10.74 11.92 -7.95
CA ALA A 26 -10.87 13.35 -8.26
C ALA A 26 -10.94 13.62 -9.78
N LEU A 27 -10.15 12.90 -10.58
CA LEU A 27 -10.19 13.00 -12.04
C LEU A 27 -11.53 12.50 -12.59
N LEU A 28 -12.01 11.35 -12.13
CA LEU A 28 -13.32 10.81 -12.53
C LEU A 28 -14.45 11.80 -12.19
N ARG A 29 -14.42 12.37 -10.99
CA ARG A 29 -15.38 13.39 -10.57
C ARG A 29 -15.32 14.66 -11.42
N GLN A 30 -14.13 15.06 -11.87
CA GLN A 30 -13.98 16.23 -12.75
C GLN A 30 -14.55 15.98 -14.16
N ILE A 31 -14.41 14.75 -14.69
CA ILE A 31 -14.87 14.39 -16.03
C ILE A 31 -16.37 14.09 -16.06
N TYR A 32 -16.86 13.30 -15.11
CA TYR A 32 -18.21 12.74 -15.12
C TYR A 32 -19.15 13.35 -14.06
N GLY A 33 -18.64 14.20 -13.17
CA GLY A 33 -19.41 14.83 -12.11
C GLY A 33 -19.59 13.95 -10.87
N SER A 34 -20.54 14.32 -9.99
CA SER A 34 -20.80 13.62 -8.72
C SER A 34 -21.46 12.25 -8.87
N SER A 35 -21.92 11.89 -10.07
CA SER A 35 -22.53 10.59 -10.36
C SER A 35 -21.55 9.41 -10.28
N THR A 36 -20.25 9.67 -10.28
CA THR A 36 -19.19 8.66 -10.07
C THR A 36 -19.17 8.08 -8.66
N GLU A 37 -19.74 8.79 -7.68
CA GLU A 37 -19.75 8.35 -6.27
C GLU A 37 -20.89 7.34 -5.99
N LYS A 38 -21.79 7.11 -6.95
CA LYS A 38 -22.85 6.09 -6.86
C LYS A 38 -22.28 4.71 -7.20
N LEU A 39 -21.68 4.08 -6.20
CA LEU A 39 -21.06 2.77 -6.32
C LEU A 39 -22.06 1.64 -6.04
N LYS A 40 -21.94 0.54 -6.78
CA LYS A 40 -22.65 -0.72 -6.59
C LYS A 40 -21.63 -1.83 -6.43
N LEU A 41 -21.95 -2.79 -5.56
CA LEU A 41 -21.21 -4.04 -5.48
C LEU A 41 -21.75 -4.98 -6.55
N ASP A 42 -20.86 -5.47 -7.40
CA ASP A 42 -21.17 -6.42 -8.47
C ASP A 42 -20.08 -7.51 -8.48
N GLN A 43 -20.27 -8.55 -9.29
CA GLN A 43 -19.29 -9.63 -9.41
C GLN A 43 -18.87 -9.80 -10.86
N ARG A 44 -17.56 -10.00 -11.07
CA ARG A 44 -16.99 -10.30 -12.38
C ARG A 44 -16.32 -11.66 -12.34
N THR A 45 -16.70 -12.52 -13.28
CA THR A 45 -16.15 -13.85 -13.42
C THR A 45 -15.01 -13.85 -14.42
N PHE A 46 -13.91 -14.49 -14.06
CA PHE A 46 -12.73 -14.71 -14.90
C PHE A 46 -12.54 -16.21 -15.11
N GLU A 47 -12.28 -16.62 -16.35
CA GLU A 47 -12.03 -18.01 -16.70
C GLU A 47 -10.53 -18.32 -16.55
N THR A 48 -10.21 -19.31 -15.71
CA THR A 48 -8.84 -19.82 -15.59
C THR A 48 -8.76 -21.23 -16.20
N PRO A 49 -7.57 -21.72 -16.59
CA PRO A 49 -7.42 -23.04 -17.20
C PRO A 49 -7.97 -24.21 -16.36
N SER A 50 -8.11 -24.02 -15.05
CA SER A 50 -8.58 -25.06 -14.12
C SER A 50 -9.95 -24.78 -13.49
N ARG A 51 -10.38 -23.51 -13.37
CA ARG A 51 -11.64 -23.11 -12.71
C ARG A 51 -12.11 -21.71 -13.08
N THR A 52 -13.36 -21.38 -12.80
CA THR A 52 -13.84 -20.00 -12.80
C THR A 52 -13.49 -19.30 -11.48
N VAL A 53 -13.10 -18.03 -11.55
CA VAL A 53 -12.79 -17.20 -10.38
C VAL A 53 -13.70 -15.99 -10.41
N GLU A 54 -14.50 -15.83 -9.36
CA GLU A 54 -15.40 -14.68 -9.20
C GLU A 54 -14.74 -13.65 -8.29
N ILE A 55 -14.72 -12.40 -8.75
CA ILE A 55 -14.14 -11.28 -8.02
C ILE A 55 -15.23 -10.25 -7.78
N ALA A 56 -15.35 -9.81 -6.53
CA ALA A 56 -16.19 -8.68 -6.19
C ALA A 56 -15.60 -7.40 -6.82
N ILE A 57 -16.41 -6.70 -7.59
CA ILE A 57 -16.05 -5.42 -8.20
C ILE A 57 -16.93 -4.32 -7.64
N VAL A 58 -16.38 -3.12 -7.58
CA VAL A 58 -17.14 -1.93 -7.21
C VAL A 58 -17.34 -1.11 -8.47
N SER A 59 -18.57 -1.06 -8.98
CA SER A 59 -18.89 -0.42 -10.25
C SER A 59 -19.72 0.85 -10.05
N SER A 60 -19.51 1.82 -10.93
CA SER A 60 -20.37 2.98 -11.13
C SER A 60 -20.86 2.98 -12.58
N ASN A 61 -21.69 3.96 -12.94
CA ASN A 61 -22.09 4.15 -14.34
C ASN A 61 -20.92 4.53 -15.28
N TYR A 62 -19.74 4.87 -14.74
CA TYR A 62 -18.60 5.40 -15.51
C TYR A 62 -17.29 4.65 -15.29
N HIS A 63 -17.17 3.86 -14.22
CA HIS A 63 -15.94 3.15 -13.91
C HIS A 63 -16.18 1.85 -13.14
N VAL A 64 -15.23 0.91 -13.23
CA VAL A 64 -15.20 -0.31 -12.44
C VAL A 64 -13.89 -0.35 -11.67
N GLU A 65 -13.97 -0.46 -10.35
CA GLU A 65 -12.83 -0.75 -9.49
C GLU A 65 -12.74 -2.25 -9.24
N LEU A 66 -11.55 -2.79 -9.44
CA LEU A 66 -11.24 -4.19 -9.24
C LEU A 66 -9.87 -4.31 -8.55
N ASN A 67 -9.76 -5.22 -7.60
CA ASN A 67 -8.50 -5.54 -6.93
C ASN A 67 -8.05 -6.94 -7.34
N PRO A 68 -7.06 -7.10 -8.23
CA PRO A 68 -6.63 -8.42 -8.71
C PRO A 68 -6.19 -9.36 -7.59
N SER A 69 -5.72 -8.84 -6.46
CA SER A 69 -5.33 -9.62 -5.28
C SER A 69 -6.49 -10.43 -4.69
N ASP A 70 -7.74 -10.01 -4.92
CA ASP A 70 -8.93 -10.73 -4.46
C ASP A 70 -9.08 -12.08 -5.20
N ALA A 71 -8.42 -12.25 -6.34
CA ALA A 71 -8.32 -13.51 -7.07
C ALA A 71 -7.27 -14.48 -6.49
N GLY A 72 -6.55 -14.08 -5.44
CA GLY A 72 -5.47 -14.86 -4.83
C GLY A 72 -4.37 -15.19 -5.82
N ILE A 73 -4.06 -16.48 -5.97
CA ILE A 73 -2.99 -16.97 -6.88
C ILE A 73 -3.28 -16.73 -8.38
N TYR A 74 -4.50 -16.30 -8.73
CA TYR A 74 -4.94 -16.10 -10.11
C TYR A 74 -4.89 -14.62 -10.55
N ASP A 75 -4.35 -13.73 -9.71
CA ASP A 75 -4.22 -12.28 -9.99
C ASP A 75 -3.59 -11.98 -11.37
N ARG A 76 -2.61 -12.78 -11.79
CA ARG A 76 -1.94 -12.66 -13.09
C ARG A 76 -2.89 -12.89 -14.26
N ILE A 77 -3.84 -13.82 -14.15
CA ILE A 77 -4.80 -14.13 -15.22
C ILE A 77 -5.78 -12.96 -15.36
N VAL A 78 -6.28 -12.46 -14.23
CA VAL A 78 -7.17 -11.28 -14.16
C VAL A 78 -6.51 -10.08 -14.82
N VAL A 79 -5.25 -9.80 -14.46
CA VAL A 79 -4.48 -8.71 -15.06
C VAL A 79 -4.28 -8.94 -16.56
N GLN A 80 -3.93 -10.15 -16.99
CA GLN A 80 -3.75 -10.48 -18.41
C GLN A 80 -5.01 -10.26 -19.24
N ASP A 81 -6.18 -10.66 -18.75
CA ASP A 81 -7.43 -10.47 -19.48
C ASP A 81 -7.83 -9.00 -19.57
N LEU A 82 -7.64 -8.23 -18.49
CA LEU A 82 -7.83 -6.78 -18.53
C LEU A 82 -6.87 -6.10 -19.50
N ILE A 83 -5.63 -6.59 -19.62
CA ILE A 83 -4.68 -6.08 -20.62
C ILE A 83 -5.15 -6.40 -22.04
N LYS A 84 -5.74 -7.58 -22.28
CA LYS A 84 -6.30 -7.93 -23.59
C LYS A 84 -7.46 -7.00 -23.93
N GLU A 85 -8.33 -6.68 -22.98
CA GLU A 85 -9.43 -5.71 -23.16
C GLU A 85 -8.90 -4.33 -23.50
N ILE A 86 -7.90 -3.84 -22.76
CA ILE A 86 -7.22 -2.57 -23.06
C ILE A 86 -6.57 -2.62 -24.46
N ALA A 87 -6.01 -3.77 -24.86
CA ALA A 87 -5.39 -3.94 -26.16
C ALA A 87 -6.37 -3.93 -27.35
N GLN A 88 -7.67 -4.15 -27.12
CA GLN A 88 -8.71 -4.07 -28.15
C GLN A 88 -9.14 -2.63 -28.46
N THR A 89 -8.74 -1.65 -27.64
CA THR A 89 -9.10 -0.24 -27.82
C THR A 89 -8.07 0.52 -28.67
N GLN A 90 -8.53 1.50 -29.47
CA GLN A 90 -7.65 2.33 -30.32
C GLN A 90 -6.75 3.26 -29.51
N GLN A 91 -5.54 3.52 -30.02
CA GLN A 91 -4.53 4.33 -29.35
C GLN A 91 -4.75 5.84 -29.56
N VAL A 92 -4.39 6.64 -28.54
CA VAL A 92 -4.03 8.05 -28.70
C VAL A 92 -2.52 8.15 -28.50
N THR A 93 -1.77 8.39 -29.58
CA THR A 93 -0.30 8.44 -29.57
C THR A 93 0.22 9.67 -28.82
N VAL A 94 0.82 9.48 -27.65
CA VAL A 94 1.61 10.52 -26.96
C VAL A 94 3.05 10.02 -26.80
N ASN A 95 3.94 10.51 -27.67
CA ASN A 95 5.37 10.22 -27.65
C ASN A 95 6.00 10.70 -26.33
N SER A 96 6.20 9.79 -25.37
CA SER A 96 6.84 10.09 -24.09
C SER A 96 8.31 9.61 -24.09
N PRO A 97 9.32 10.48 -23.95
CA PRO A 97 10.72 10.12 -24.24
C PRO A 97 11.50 9.49 -23.06
N LYS A 98 10.84 8.89 -22.06
CA LYS A 98 11.54 8.37 -20.87
C LYS A 98 11.35 6.86 -20.69
N LYS A 99 12.43 6.11 -20.90
CA LYS A 99 12.52 4.67 -20.58
C LYS A 99 12.23 4.43 -19.10
N PHE A 100 11.24 3.59 -18.84
CA PHE A 100 10.74 3.20 -17.53
C PHE A 100 11.66 2.17 -16.84
N LYS A 101 12.01 2.38 -15.57
CA LYS A 101 12.72 1.41 -14.70
C LYS A 101 11.80 0.92 -13.58
N GLY A 102 10.78 0.13 -13.91
CA GLY A 102 9.89 -0.46 -12.91
C GLY A 102 9.21 -1.72 -13.43
N ASN A 103 8.63 -2.50 -12.51
CA ASN A 103 8.00 -3.80 -12.77
C ASN A 103 6.66 -3.73 -13.55
N ILE A 104 6.41 -2.67 -14.31
CA ILE A 104 5.21 -2.60 -15.18
C ILE A 104 5.53 -3.36 -16.46
N ILE A 105 4.66 -4.30 -16.83
CA ILE A 105 4.89 -5.10 -18.02
C ILE A 105 4.89 -4.25 -19.31
N PRO A 106 5.70 -4.58 -20.33
CA PRO A 106 5.78 -3.82 -21.57
C PRO A 106 4.43 -3.56 -22.28
N PRO A 107 3.46 -4.51 -22.30
CA PRO A 107 2.16 -4.27 -22.91
C PRO A 107 1.40 -3.07 -22.34
N LEU A 108 1.48 -2.83 -21.03
CA LEU A 108 0.85 -1.69 -20.36
C LEU A 108 1.61 -0.38 -20.64
N GLN A 109 2.94 -0.42 -20.69
CA GLN A 109 3.75 0.77 -20.99
C GLN A 109 3.47 1.32 -22.39
N SER A 110 3.17 0.45 -23.35
CA SER A 110 2.88 0.84 -24.74
C SER A 110 1.47 1.40 -24.96
N ARG A 111 0.52 1.11 -24.05
CA ARG A 111 -0.92 1.40 -24.26
C ARG A 111 -1.50 2.39 -23.26
N CYS A 112 -0.81 2.64 -22.15
CA CYS A 112 -1.26 3.57 -21.12
C CYS A 112 -0.31 4.77 -21.01
N LEU A 113 -0.89 5.96 -20.87
CA LEU A 113 -0.18 7.13 -20.38
C LEU A 113 0.20 6.90 -18.90
N LEU A 114 1.50 6.80 -18.65
CA LEU A 114 2.05 6.52 -17.33
C LEU A 114 2.11 7.80 -16.48
N ILE A 115 1.36 7.85 -15.38
CA ILE A 115 1.34 8.98 -14.45
C ILE A 115 2.04 8.59 -13.15
N ARG A 116 3.20 9.21 -12.89
CA ARG A 116 3.93 9.02 -11.62
C ARG A 116 3.31 9.89 -10.53
N VAL A 117 2.99 9.27 -9.40
CA VAL A 117 2.63 9.96 -8.16
C VAL A 117 3.80 9.82 -7.18
N PRO A 118 4.67 10.85 -7.05
CA PRO A 118 5.78 10.80 -6.09
C PRO A 118 5.26 10.85 -4.66
N ALA A 119 6.05 10.32 -3.72
CA ALA A 119 5.78 10.56 -2.31
C ALA A 119 6.00 12.05 -2.00
N PRO A 120 5.06 12.74 -1.33
CA PRO A 120 5.26 14.11 -0.89
C PRO A 120 6.38 14.19 0.15
N SER A 121 6.97 15.37 0.27
CA SER A 121 7.96 15.71 1.29
C SER A 121 7.30 15.88 2.66
N HIS A 122 8.08 15.80 3.75
CA HIS A 122 7.54 15.98 5.10
C HIS A 122 6.87 17.35 5.30
N PRO A 123 7.42 18.48 4.78
CA PRO A 123 6.74 19.78 4.84
C PRO A 123 5.38 19.79 4.12
N GLU A 124 5.28 19.20 2.93
CA GLU A 124 4.00 19.11 2.20
C GLU A 124 2.95 18.28 2.96
N ILE A 125 3.37 17.23 3.66
CA ILE A 125 2.46 16.43 4.50
C ILE A 125 2.05 17.23 5.74
N SER A 126 2.98 17.95 6.37
CA SER A 126 2.67 18.83 7.52
C SER A 126 1.64 19.89 7.14
N GLU A 127 1.83 20.57 6.01
CA GLU A 127 0.87 21.54 5.48
C GLU A 127 -0.50 20.91 5.21
N LEU A 128 -0.54 19.70 4.65
CA LEU A 128 -1.77 18.95 4.46
C LEU A 128 -2.49 18.68 5.79
N LEU A 129 -1.78 18.24 6.83
CA LEU A 129 -2.35 17.97 8.15
C LEU A 129 -2.90 19.24 8.80
N LEU A 130 -2.18 20.36 8.67
CA LEU A 130 -2.64 21.66 9.16
C LEU A 130 -3.91 22.11 8.44
N ASN A 131 -3.99 21.93 7.12
CA ASN A 131 -5.19 22.22 6.34
C ASN A 131 -6.39 21.36 6.75
N ILE A 132 -6.17 20.09 7.09
CA ILE A 132 -7.22 19.21 7.62
C ILE A 132 -7.67 19.71 9.00
N ALA A 133 -6.73 19.98 9.91
CA ALA A 133 -7.01 20.45 11.25
C ALA A 133 -7.81 21.78 11.24
N GLN A 134 -7.46 22.72 10.35
CA GLN A 134 -8.22 23.96 10.19
C GLN A 134 -9.68 23.72 9.78
N LYS A 135 -9.92 22.82 8.82
CA LYS A 135 -11.28 22.49 8.35
C LYS A 135 -12.10 21.77 9.42
N GLU A 136 -11.46 20.91 10.20
CA GLU A 136 -12.06 20.18 11.32
C GLU A 136 -12.11 21.02 12.62
N LYS A 137 -11.64 22.27 12.60
CA LYS A 137 -11.54 23.16 13.77
C LYS A 137 -10.71 22.58 14.93
N ILE A 138 -9.72 21.77 14.62
CA ILE A 138 -8.76 21.18 15.55
C ILE A 138 -7.57 22.13 15.72
N LYS A 139 -7.19 22.41 16.97
CA LYS A 139 -5.98 23.20 17.28
C LYS A 139 -4.74 22.33 17.16
N LEU A 140 -4.18 22.21 15.95
CA LEU A 140 -2.94 21.48 15.67
C LEU A 140 -1.76 22.43 15.53
N GLN A 141 -0.66 22.15 16.22
CA GLN A 141 0.59 22.92 16.10
C GLN A 141 1.47 22.41 14.94
N PRO A 142 2.20 23.30 14.23
CA PRO A 142 3.06 22.92 13.10
C PRO A 142 4.15 21.92 13.47
N GLU A 143 4.72 22.01 14.66
CA GLU A 143 5.77 21.11 15.16
C GLU A 143 5.26 19.68 15.29
N LEU A 144 4.07 19.50 15.87
CA LEU A 144 3.41 18.20 15.99
C LEU A 144 3.04 17.64 14.61
N ALA A 145 2.56 18.49 13.70
CA ALA A 145 2.25 18.08 12.32
C ALA A 145 3.49 17.59 11.56
N LEU A 146 4.65 18.24 11.74
CA LEU A 146 5.91 17.82 11.15
C LEU A 146 6.39 16.46 11.72
N ARG A 147 6.28 16.28 13.04
CA ARG A 147 6.63 14.99 13.70
C ARG A 147 5.76 13.84 13.19
N ILE A 148 4.45 14.07 13.01
CA ILE A 148 3.54 13.07 12.39
C ILE A 148 3.98 12.79 10.95
N ALA A 149 4.33 13.81 10.18
CA ALA A 149 4.79 13.65 8.80
C ALA A 149 6.06 12.79 8.71
N GLU A 150 7.04 13.00 9.58
CA GLU A 150 8.27 12.20 9.65
C GLU A 150 7.98 10.73 9.97
N GLN A 151 7.20 10.46 11.02
CA GLN A 151 6.86 9.10 11.43
C GLN A 151 5.92 8.37 10.47
N SER A 152 5.19 9.12 9.63
CA SER A 152 4.35 8.54 8.58
C SER A 152 5.15 7.90 7.45
N MET A 153 6.48 8.07 7.40
CA MET A 153 7.34 7.55 6.33
C MET A 153 6.90 8.00 4.93
N ARG A 154 6.46 9.26 4.84
CA ARG A 154 5.91 9.89 3.61
C ARG A 154 4.66 9.19 3.06
N ASN A 155 3.90 8.51 3.92
CA ASN A 155 2.61 7.90 3.60
C ASN A 155 1.49 8.81 4.11
N VAL A 156 0.77 9.45 3.19
CA VAL A 156 -0.29 10.41 3.50
C VAL A 156 -1.45 9.75 4.25
N ARG A 157 -1.86 8.55 3.85
CA ARG A 157 -2.91 7.80 4.55
C ARG A 157 -2.51 7.55 6.00
N LYS A 158 -1.27 7.09 6.23
CA LYS A 158 -0.74 6.84 7.57
C LYS A 158 -0.72 8.13 8.40
N ALA A 159 -0.23 9.24 7.83
CA ALA A 159 -0.18 10.54 8.51
C ALA A 159 -1.56 10.99 9.00
N VAL A 160 -2.60 10.87 8.17
CA VAL A 160 -3.97 11.25 8.54
C VAL A 160 -4.53 10.36 9.65
N LEU A 161 -4.34 9.04 9.54
CA LEU A 161 -4.78 8.08 10.58
C LEU A 161 -4.07 8.30 11.92
N MET A 162 -2.78 8.66 11.88
CA MET A 162 -2.02 9.01 13.08
C MET A 162 -2.55 10.29 13.74
N LEU A 163 -2.90 11.31 12.95
CA LEU A 163 -3.55 12.52 13.47
C LEU A 163 -4.91 12.21 14.09
N GLU A 164 -5.72 11.37 13.45
CA GLU A 164 -7.03 10.96 13.96
C GLU A 164 -6.92 10.21 15.29
N SER A 165 -5.99 9.26 15.39
CA SER A 165 -5.72 8.50 16.61
C SER A 165 -5.23 9.41 17.75
N LEU A 166 -4.35 10.37 17.43
CA LEU A 166 -3.88 11.38 18.39
C LEU A 166 -5.01 12.25 18.91
N TYR A 167 -5.89 12.69 18.02
CA TYR A 167 -7.04 13.51 18.38
C TYR A 167 -7.94 12.76 19.38
N ILE A 168 -8.23 11.49 19.13
CA ILE A 168 -9.09 10.68 20.02
C ILE A 168 -8.44 10.48 21.40
N GLN A 169 -7.13 10.25 21.46
CA GLN A 169 -6.45 9.87 22.70
C GLN A 169 -5.98 11.06 23.56
N LYS A 170 -5.55 12.16 22.93
CA LYS A 170 -4.75 13.20 23.59
C LYS A 170 -5.23 14.63 23.34
N TYR A 171 -6.41 14.83 22.75
CA TYR A 171 -6.95 16.17 22.55
C TYR A 171 -7.61 16.73 23.84
N PRO A 172 -7.40 18.02 24.20
CA PRO A 172 -6.54 19.01 23.55
C PRO A 172 -5.04 18.71 23.73
N PHE A 173 -4.24 19.03 22.72
CA PHE A 173 -2.80 18.78 22.68
C PHE A 173 -2.04 19.71 23.65
N ASN A 174 -2.05 19.38 24.94
CA ASN A 174 -1.52 20.24 26.01
C ASN A 174 0.01 20.32 26.06
N ASP A 175 0.73 19.28 25.61
CA ASP A 175 2.21 19.26 25.49
C ASP A 175 2.70 18.70 24.13
N PRO A 176 2.57 19.48 23.05
CA PRO A 176 2.84 19.05 21.68
C PRO A 176 4.30 18.69 21.38
N GLU A 177 5.27 19.15 22.18
CA GLU A 177 6.67 18.75 22.05
C GLU A 177 6.89 17.32 22.56
N ASN A 178 6.23 16.96 23.67
CA ASN A 178 6.40 15.64 24.31
C ASN A 178 5.24 14.67 24.07
N ILE A 179 4.22 15.06 23.29
CA ILE A 179 3.15 14.12 22.90
C ILE A 179 3.80 12.95 22.17
N GLU A 180 3.74 11.78 22.82
CA GLU A 180 4.09 10.52 22.19
C GLU A 180 3.02 10.20 21.13
N ILE A 181 3.49 9.99 19.90
CA ILE A 181 2.63 9.68 18.78
C ILE A 181 2.37 8.17 18.80
N PRO A 182 1.10 7.73 18.92
CA PRO A 182 0.78 6.32 18.98
C PRO A 182 1.20 5.64 17.68
N LEU A 183 1.86 4.51 17.84
CA LEU A 183 2.10 3.58 16.75
C LEU A 183 0.78 2.91 16.36
N THR A 184 0.73 2.35 15.16
CA THR A 184 -0.38 1.45 14.84
C THR A 184 -0.27 0.17 15.67
N ASP A 185 -1.39 -0.44 16.04
CA ASP A 185 -1.41 -1.60 16.96
C ASP A 185 -0.47 -2.72 16.49
N TRP A 186 -0.46 -2.99 15.19
CA TRP A 186 0.40 -4.00 14.61
C TRP A 186 1.89 -3.63 14.62
N GLU A 187 2.24 -2.35 14.49
CA GLU A 187 3.63 -1.88 14.63
C GLU A 187 4.10 -2.07 16.08
N ALA A 188 3.27 -1.74 17.06
CA ALA A 188 3.56 -1.95 18.48
C ALA A 188 3.80 -3.44 18.79
N VAL A 189 2.99 -4.34 18.23
CA VAL A 189 3.17 -5.80 18.35
C VAL A 189 4.47 -6.27 17.71
N ILE A 190 4.85 -5.75 16.53
CA ILE A 190 6.13 -6.10 15.88
C ILE A 190 7.32 -5.61 16.70
N PHE A 191 7.24 -4.41 17.28
CA PHE A 191 8.32 -3.89 18.11
C PHE A 191 8.48 -4.66 19.42
N SER A 192 7.39 -5.04 20.08
CA SER A 192 7.45 -5.88 21.28
C SER A 192 8.03 -7.27 20.97
N LEU A 193 7.66 -7.83 19.81
CA LEU A 193 8.25 -9.06 19.27
C LEU A 193 9.77 -8.91 19.08
N GLY A 194 10.21 -7.84 18.42
CA GLY A 194 11.63 -7.55 18.20
C GLY A 194 12.42 -7.39 19.51
N GLN A 195 11.85 -6.71 20.50
CA GLN A 195 12.44 -6.61 21.84
C GLN A 195 12.58 -7.98 22.53
N SER A 196 11.57 -8.85 22.40
CA SER A 196 11.64 -10.22 22.94
C SER A 196 12.76 -11.04 22.29
N MET A 197 12.92 -10.93 20.97
CA MET A 197 14.00 -11.58 20.22
C MET A 197 15.39 -11.11 20.66
N LEU A 198 15.55 -9.82 20.95
CA LEU A 198 16.82 -9.26 21.43
C LEU A 198 17.12 -9.66 22.88
N LYS A 199 16.09 -9.79 23.71
CA LYS A 199 16.24 -10.09 25.14
C LYS A 199 16.63 -11.54 25.42
N ALA A 200 16.06 -12.50 24.71
CA ALA A 200 16.33 -13.93 24.96
C ALA A 200 16.21 -14.78 23.69
N GLN A 201 17.31 -15.40 23.25
CA GLN A 201 17.32 -16.30 22.10
C GLN A 201 17.14 -17.76 22.54
N SER A 202 15.93 -18.13 22.97
CA SER A 202 15.58 -19.50 23.41
C SER A 202 14.55 -20.17 22.48
N PRO A 203 14.42 -21.51 22.50
CA PRO A 203 13.34 -22.21 21.79
C PRO A 203 11.95 -21.70 22.14
N GLN A 204 11.72 -21.30 23.40
CA GLN A 204 10.46 -20.70 23.85
C GLN A 204 10.19 -19.37 23.17
N THR A 205 11.20 -18.49 23.05
CA THR A 205 11.06 -17.22 22.33
C THR A 205 10.70 -17.46 20.87
N ILE A 206 11.32 -18.44 20.21
CA ILE A 206 11.02 -18.79 18.81
C ILE A 206 9.55 -19.24 18.67
N MET A 207 9.04 -20.05 19.60
CA MET A 207 7.63 -20.45 19.60
C MET A 207 6.69 -19.25 19.76
N GLN A 208 7.00 -18.32 20.66
CA GLN A 208 6.24 -17.08 20.84
C GLN A 208 6.27 -16.23 19.58
N CYS A 209 7.44 -16.08 18.95
CA CYS A 209 7.59 -15.35 17.70
C CYS A 209 6.66 -15.91 16.62
N ARG A 210 6.63 -17.24 16.49
CA ARG A 210 5.75 -17.92 15.53
C ARG A 210 4.27 -17.63 15.80
N THR A 211 3.84 -17.65 17.05
CA THR A 211 2.44 -17.34 17.42
C THR A 211 2.07 -15.92 17.05
N VAL A 212 2.90 -14.93 17.41
CA VAL A 212 2.65 -13.52 17.10
C VAL A 212 2.63 -13.27 15.60
N LEU A 213 3.53 -13.89 14.84
CA LEU A 213 3.52 -13.77 13.39
C LEU A 213 2.22 -14.32 12.77
N TYR A 214 1.69 -15.44 13.26
CA TYR A 214 0.40 -15.96 12.78
C TYR A 214 -0.78 -15.07 13.13
N GLU A 215 -0.77 -14.46 14.32
CA GLU A 215 -1.80 -13.49 14.71
C GLU A 215 -1.80 -12.29 13.76
N LEU A 216 -0.63 -11.70 13.47
CA LEU A 216 -0.51 -10.60 12.52
C LEU A 216 -1.01 -10.98 11.11
N LEU A 217 -0.71 -12.20 10.66
CA LEU A 217 -1.21 -12.71 9.38
C LEU A 217 -2.73 -12.90 9.39
N SER A 218 -3.30 -13.36 10.50
CA SER A 218 -4.74 -13.54 10.66
C SER A 218 -5.51 -12.22 10.63
N HIS A 219 -4.87 -11.12 11.04
CA HIS A 219 -5.37 -9.75 10.91
C HIS A 219 -5.10 -9.14 9.52
N CYS A 220 -4.78 -9.97 8.52
CA CYS A 220 -4.55 -9.56 7.13
C CYS A 220 -3.42 -8.54 6.95
N ILE A 221 -2.42 -8.56 7.84
CA ILE A 221 -1.25 -7.70 7.68
C ILE A 221 -0.28 -8.37 6.70
N PRO A 222 0.14 -7.68 5.63
CA PRO A 222 0.97 -8.31 4.61
C PRO A 222 2.30 -8.86 5.18
N PRO A 223 2.70 -10.11 4.89
CA PRO A 223 3.92 -10.72 5.40
C PRO A 223 5.19 -9.90 5.11
N ASN A 224 5.24 -9.34 3.90
CA ASN A 224 6.30 -8.44 3.45
C ASN A 224 6.36 -7.14 4.28
N LEU A 225 5.22 -6.61 4.74
CA LEU A 225 5.19 -5.46 5.64
C LEU A 225 5.68 -5.85 7.04
N ILE A 226 5.23 -7.00 7.56
CA ILE A 226 5.65 -7.52 8.87
C ILE A 226 7.17 -7.67 8.92
N LEU A 227 7.73 -8.42 7.97
CA LEU A 227 9.17 -8.72 7.95
C LEU A 227 10.03 -7.50 7.68
N ARG A 228 9.59 -6.60 6.80
CA ARG A 228 10.31 -5.35 6.56
C ARG A 228 10.39 -4.51 7.84
N THR A 229 9.28 -4.40 8.56
CA THR A 229 9.19 -3.62 9.80
C THR A 229 10.04 -4.24 10.90
N LEU A 230 9.96 -5.56 11.07
CA LEU A 230 10.78 -6.30 12.04
C LEU A 230 12.27 -6.19 11.71
N ALA A 231 12.66 -6.37 10.45
CA ALA A 231 14.06 -6.29 10.03
C ALA A 231 14.65 -4.90 10.30
N PHE A 232 13.96 -3.82 9.93
CA PHE A 232 14.43 -2.46 10.24
C PHE A 232 14.57 -2.23 11.75
N HIS A 233 13.61 -2.69 12.54
CA HIS A 233 13.69 -2.58 14.00
C HIS A 233 14.91 -3.29 14.60
N LEU A 234 15.21 -4.49 14.11
CA LEU A 234 16.37 -5.28 14.56
C LEU A 234 17.69 -4.63 14.11
N ILE A 235 17.79 -4.18 12.86
CA ILE A 235 19.01 -3.55 12.30
C ILE A 235 19.46 -2.34 13.11
N GLU A 236 18.55 -1.56 13.67
CA GLU A 236 18.88 -0.42 14.53
C GLU A 236 19.49 -0.80 15.89
N ARG A 237 19.34 -2.06 16.33
CA ARG A 237 19.63 -2.51 17.70
C ARG A 237 20.64 -3.65 17.79
N ILE A 238 21.00 -4.26 16.67
CA ILE A 238 22.01 -5.32 16.59
C ILE A 238 23.39 -4.75 16.22
N ASP A 239 24.42 -5.53 16.51
CA ASP A 239 25.80 -5.22 16.15
C ASP A 239 26.02 -5.18 14.64
N GLU A 240 26.96 -4.34 14.20
CA GLU A 240 27.27 -4.11 12.78
C GLU A 240 27.60 -5.40 12.01
N SER A 241 28.25 -6.35 12.68
CA SER A 241 28.61 -7.66 12.10
C SER A 241 27.40 -8.50 11.68
N LEU A 242 26.26 -8.35 12.38
CA LEU A 242 25.03 -9.11 12.12
C LEU A 242 24.10 -8.41 11.13
N LYS A 243 24.26 -7.09 10.91
CA LYS A 243 23.38 -6.32 10.03
C LYS A 243 23.36 -6.86 8.61
N ALA A 244 24.52 -7.21 8.05
CA ALA A 244 24.62 -7.74 6.70
C ALA A 244 23.83 -9.06 6.54
N GLU A 245 23.92 -9.95 7.52
CA GLU A 245 23.23 -11.24 7.52
C GLU A 245 21.72 -11.08 7.69
N VAL A 246 21.27 -10.22 8.62
CA VAL A 246 19.84 -9.93 8.82
C VAL A 246 19.24 -9.30 7.57
N ILE A 247 19.95 -8.37 6.91
CA ILE A 247 19.51 -7.79 5.63
C ILE A 247 19.43 -8.88 4.55
N ALA A 248 20.43 -9.77 4.46
CA ALA A 248 20.43 -10.86 3.50
C ALA A 248 19.22 -11.78 3.70
N MET A 249 18.95 -12.20 4.94
CA MET A 249 17.81 -13.07 5.27
C MET A 249 16.46 -12.40 5.01
N ALA A 250 16.31 -11.12 5.40
CA ALA A 250 15.10 -10.36 5.10
C ALA A 250 14.89 -10.19 3.58
N SER A 251 15.96 -9.92 2.84
CA SER A 251 15.91 -9.77 1.38
C SER A 251 15.55 -11.07 0.66
N LEU A 252 16.10 -12.20 1.13
CA LEU A 252 15.82 -13.53 0.58
C LEU A 252 14.33 -13.84 0.72
N TYR A 253 13.73 -13.60 1.88
CA TYR A 253 12.30 -13.83 2.08
C TYR A 253 11.42 -12.90 1.23
N VAL A 254 11.78 -11.61 1.13
CA VAL A 254 11.05 -10.64 0.28
C VAL A 254 11.17 -10.99 -1.21
N SER A 255 12.28 -11.57 -1.64
CA SER A 255 12.49 -12.05 -3.01
C SER A 255 11.82 -13.39 -3.30
N LEU A 256 11.65 -14.23 -2.28
CA LEU A 256 10.95 -15.51 -2.36
C LEU A 256 9.43 -15.35 -2.29
N TYR A 257 8.88 -14.33 -1.63
CA TYR A 257 7.44 -14.12 -1.58
C TYR A 257 6.73 -13.82 -2.92
N PRO A 258 7.32 -13.09 -3.90
CA PRO A 258 6.75 -13.05 -5.26
C PRO A 258 6.81 -14.41 -5.97
N ILE A 259 7.55 -15.39 -5.44
CA ILE A 259 7.73 -16.74 -5.97
C ILE A 259 6.91 -17.78 -5.17
N PHE A 260 6.65 -17.58 -3.88
CA PHE A 260 5.93 -18.54 -3.03
C PHE A 260 4.43 -18.67 -3.36
N GLY A 261 3.86 -17.73 -4.12
CA GLY A 261 2.57 -17.93 -4.79
C GLY A 261 2.59 -19.04 -5.86
N ILE A 262 3.77 -19.55 -6.25
CA ILE A 262 3.99 -20.58 -7.28
C ILE A 262 4.38 -21.94 -6.68
N VAL A 263 4.86 -22.01 -5.42
CA VAL A 263 5.51 -23.24 -4.89
C VAL A 263 4.75 -23.90 -3.72
N ALA A 264 3.52 -23.49 -3.40
CA ALA A 264 2.66 -24.23 -2.46
C ALA A 264 2.11 -25.57 -3.00
N ASN A 265 2.86 -26.22 -3.90
CA ASN A 265 2.66 -27.60 -4.37
C ASN A 265 4.03 -28.21 -4.66
N HIS A 266 4.81 -28.52 -3.63
CA HIS A 266 5.71 -29.67 -3.69
C HIS A 266 6.00 -30.19 -2.28
N ASN A 267 5.63 -31.45 -2.08
CA ASN A 267 5.82 -32.29 -0.91
C ASN A 267 7.19 -32.13 -0.26
N PHE A 268 7.20 -31.90 1.06
CA PHE A 268 8.30 -32.37 1.90
C PHE A 268 7.88 -33.72 2.50
N SER A 269 8.26 -34.79 1.80
CA SER A 269 8.57 -36.06 2.43
C SER A 269 10.07 -36.04 2.70
N TYR A 270 10.44 -36.14 3.97
CA TYR A 270 11.43 -37.05 4.57
C TYR A 270 11.63 -36.63 6.03
#